data_AF-A0A2V6VI63-F1
#
_entry.id   AF-A0A2V6VI63-F1
#
_cell.length_a   1.000
_cell.length_b   1.000
_cell.length_c   1.000
_cell.angle_alpha   90.00
_cell.angle_beta   90.00
_cell.angle_gamma   90.00
#
_symmetry.space_group_name_H-M   'P 1'
#
loop_
_entity.id
_entity.type
_entity.pdbx_description
1 polymer ?
#
loop_
_entity_poly.entity_id
_entity_poly.type
_entity_poly.pdbx_seq_one_letter_code
_entity_poly.pdbx_strand_id
1 'polypeptide(L)'
;MAHRLALATLVATCVLILLGGLVTNTGAALAVPDWPSTFGHNMFLFPWSGMVGGIFYEHSHRLIGAVVGLLTLGLAAALWPLGSRLRRLGLLAAIVVLAQGLLGGLRVVLLQDTLAIFHGSLAQAFFALLAAIALLTTPRGAVAGPPVERELQGLTLLAAGLVYAQIVFGALLTHAGRVDLHLAGAVAVFVVVPIVTARLRRTGDAVAVPVSRLILVLLGIQLLLGVGSFLARFSSLWIPGEQLTVLLLPVAHRLVGSLILAATVILAVRSVAAAEKEAEQEKRSRQATDRALTIHDRGDRTPRSHAASLSGHPRYEPTSRLPLQ
;
A
#
# COMPACT_ATOMS: atom_id res chain seq x y z
N MET A 1 8.03 -11.84 12.19
CA MET A 1 8.30 -12.58 10.91
C MET A 1 7.67 -11.89 9.71
N ALA A 2 6.34 -11.72 9.66
CA ALA A 2 5.63 -11.14 8.51
C ALA A 2 6.19 -9.78 8.03
N HIS A 3 6.52 -8.86 8.93
CA HIS A 3 7.12 -7.56 8.55
C HIS A 3 8.47 -7.71 7.81
N ARG A 4 9.34 -8.61 8.29
CA ARG A 4 10.64 -8.86 7.64
C ARG A 4 10.45 -9.47 6.25
N LEU A 5 9.49 -10.39 6.10
CA LEU A 5 9.13 -10.94 4.80
C LEU A 5 8.52 -9.88 3.87
N ALA A 6 7.68 -8.99 4.38
CA ALA A 6 7.12 -7.88 3.59
C ALA A 6 8.23 -6.96 3.07
N LEU A 7 9.20 -6.59 3.92
CA LEU A 7 10.36 -5.80 3.50
C LEU A 7 11.25 -6.55 2.50
N ALA A 8 11.54 -7.83 2.74
CA ALA A 8 12.33 -8.65 1.81
C ALA A 8 11.65 -8.75 0.43
N THR A 9 10.34 -9.00 0.41
CA THR A 9 9.54 -9.06 -0.83
C THR A 9 9.51 -7.72 -1.54
N LEU A 10 9.33 -6.62 -0.79
CA LEU A 10 9.34 -5.25 -1.33
C LEU A 10 10.70 -4.92 -1.96
N VAL A 11 11.81 -5.22 -1.28
CA VAL A 11 13.17 -5.00 -1.81
C VAL A 11 13.43 -5.86 -3.04
N ALA A 12 13.08 -7.15 -3.01
CA ALA A 12 13.19 -8.02 -4.17
C ALA A 12 12.37 -7.51 -5.37
N THR A 13 11.17 -6.98 -5.11
CA THR A 13 10.31 -6.37 -6.15
C THR A 13 10.90 -5.07 -6.69
N CYS A 14 11.56 -4.27 -5.84
CA CYS A 14 12.30 -3.08 -6.27
C CYS A 14 13.42 -3.46 -7.27
N VAL A 15 14.19 -4.51 -6.96
CA VAL A 15 15.20 -5.06 -7.87
C VAL A 15 14.54 -5.62 -9.14
N LEU A 16 13.39 -6.29 -9.02
CA LEU A 16 12.66 -6.82 -10.18
C LEU A 16 12.21 -5.70 -11.13
N ILE A 17 11.73 -4.57 -10.60
CA ILE A 17 11.33 -3.39 -11.39
C ILE A 17 12.54 -2.79 -12.12
N LEU A 18 13.69 -2.69 -11.44
CA LEU A 18 14.95 -2.26 -12.07
C LEU A 18 15.33 -3.18 -13.24
N LEU A 19 15.36 -4.50 -13.01
CA LEU A 19 15.66 -5.47 -14.07
C LEU A 19 14.65 -5.42 -15.22
N GLY A 20 13.35 -5.28 -14.93
CA GLY A 20 12.33 -5.13 -15.96
C GLY A 20 12.49 -3.83 -16.77
N GLY A 21 12.93 -2.76 -16.11
CA GLY A 21 13.35 -1.52 -16.76
C GLY A 21 14.53 -1.74 -17.71
N LEU A 22 15.56 -2.46 -17.27
CA LEU A 22 16.70 -2.81 -18.12
C LEU A 22 16.27 -3.66 -19.32
N VAL A 23 15.49 -4.73 -19.10
CA VAL A 23 14.95 -5.59 -20.17
C VAL A 23 14.20 -4.77 -21.24
N THR A 24 13.40 -3.79 -20.82
CA THR A 24 12.66 -2.91 -21.74
C THR A 24 13.62 -2.02 -22.54
N ASN A 25 14.55 -1.35 -21.87
CA ASN A 25 15.38 -0.31 -22.48
C ASN A 25 16.61 -0.85 -23.22
N THR A 26 17.03 -2.11 -22.99
CA THR A 26 18.04 -2.79 -23.80
C THR A 26 17.46 -3.52 -25.01
N GLY A 27 16.13 -3.53 -25.17
CA GLY A 27 15.45 -4.30 -26.22
C GLY A 27 15.51 -5.82 -26.00
N ALA A 28 15.97 -6.28 -24.83
CA ALA A 28 16.16 -7.69 -24.50
C ALA A 28 14.85 -8.43 -24.21
N ALA A 29 13.71 -7.76 -24.33
CA ALA A 29 12.42 -8.25 -23.87
C ALA A 29 11.91 -9.50 -24.60
N LEU A 30 12.47 -9.81 -25.77
CA LEU A 30 12.16 -10.95 -26.64
C LEU A 30 13.41 -11.78 -26.95
N ALA A 31 14.46 -11.67 -26.14
CA ALA A 31 15.70 -12.40 -26.33
C ALA A 31 15.51 -13.92 -26.10
N VAL A 32 14.51 -14.31 -25.32
CA VAL A 32 14.08 -15.69 -25.06
C VAL A 32 12.64 -15.85 -25.60
N PRO A 33 12.44 -16.57 -26.71
CA PRO A 33 11.16 -16.58 -27.43
C PRO A 33 10.09 -17.51 -26.83
N ASP A 34 10.44 -18.31 -25.82
CA ASP A 34 9.55 -19.28 -25.17
C ASP A 34 9.30 -18.94 -23.69
N TRP A 35 8.18 -19.43 -23.16
CA TRP A 35 7.81 -19.38 -21.74
C TRP A 35 6.86 -20.55 -21.45
N PRO A 36 6.93 -21.22 -20.28
CA PRO A 36 7.77 -20.94 -19.11
C PRO A 36 9.22 -21.45 -19.23
N SER A 37 9.56 -22.18 -20.30
CA SER A 37 10.92 -22.65 -20.56
C SER A 37 11.87 -21.52 -20.99
N THR A 38 13.16 -21.84 -21.13
CA THR A 38 14.17 -20.97 -21.75
C THR A 38 14.91 -21.81 -22.79
N PHE A 39 14.62 -21.58 -24.07
CA PHE A 39 15.08 -22.40 -25.19
C PHE A 39 14.85 -23.90 -24.97
N GLY A 40 13.62 -24.27 -24.56
CA GLY A 40 13.23 -25.65 -24.28
C GLY A 40 13.81 -26.24 -22.98
N HIS A 41 14.70 -25.53 -22.28
CA HIS A 41 15.18 -25.95 -20.97
C HIS A 41 14.18 -25.57 -19.88
N ASN A 42 14.18 -26.33 -18.78
CA ASN A 42 13.57 -25.86 -17.55
C ASN A 42 14.22 -24.53 -17.14
N MET A 43 13.42 -23.50 -16.86
CA MET A 43 13.89 -22.15 -16.54
C MET A 43 14.93 -22.12 -15.42
N PHE A 44 14.83 -22.99 -14.41
CA PHE A 44 15.75 -23.00 -13.27
C PHE A 44 17.06 -23.75 -13.55
N LEU A 45 17.14 -24.48 -14.66
CA LEU A 45 18.27 -25.33 -15.04
C LEU A 45 18.96 -24.86 -16.33
N PHE A 46 18.55 -23.71 -16.87
CA PHE A 46 19.20 -23.13 -18.05
C PHE A 46 20.67 -22.80 -17.71
N PRO A 47 21.64 -23.21 -18.55
CA PRO A 47 23.06 -23.07 -18.22
C PRO A 47 23.49 -21.60 -18.14
N TRP A 48 24.23 -21.27 -17.08
CA TRP A 48 24.77 -19.92 -16.84
C TRP A 48 25.64 -19.41 -18.00
N SER A 49 26.37 -20.31 -18.68
CA SER A 49 27.16 -19.97 -19.87
C SER A 49 26.32 -19.51 -21.07
N GLY A 50 25.02 -19.85 -21.10
CA GLY A 50 24.08 -19.41 -22.13
C GLY A 50 23.42 -18.06 -21.83
N MET A 51 23.61 -17.51 -20.63
CA MET A 51 23.04 -16.22 -20.22
C MET A 51 23.93 -15.06 -20.70
N VAL A 52 24.01 -14.85 -22.02
CA VAL A 52 24.86 -13.83 -22.66
C VAL A 52 24.00 -12.76 -23.32
N GLY A 53 24.45 -11.49 -23.26
CA GLY A 53 23.78 -10.37 -23.94
C GLY A 53 22.34 -10.17 -23.46
N GLY A 54 21.38 -10.05 -24.39
CA GLY A 54 19.96 -9.88 -24.07
C GLY A 54 19.37 -11.01 -23.21
N ILE A 55 19.84 -12.25 -23.40
CA ILE A 55 19.37 -13.43 -22.65
C ILE A 55 19.67 -13.26 -21.16
N PHE A 56 20.83 -12.67 -20.82
CA PHE A 56 21.19 -12.39 -19.43
C PHE A 56 20.12 -11.52 -18.74
N TYR A 57 19.72 -10.42 -19.38
CA TYR A 57 18.75 -9.49 -18.80
C TYR A 57 17.37 -10.15 -18.66
N GLU A 58 16.87 -10.78 -19.72
CA GLU A 58 15.54 -11.36 -19.72
C GLU A 58 15.43 -12.54 -18.75
N HIS A 59 16.38 -13.48 -18.81
CA HIS A 59 16.36 -14.66 -17.96
C HIS A 59 16.58 -14.30 -16.48
N SER A 60 17.48 -13.36 -16.18
CA SER A 60 17.65 -12.88 -14.80
C SER A 60 16.37 -12.23 -14.25
N HIS A 61 15.65 -11.46 -15.09
CA HIS A 61 14.36 -10.89 -14.72
C HIS A 61 13.32 -11.99 -14.41
N ARG A 62 13.26 -13.07 -15.20
CA ARG A 62 12.37 -14.22 -14.95
C ARG A 62 12.70 -14.93 -13.63
N LEU A 63 13.98 -15.18 -13.36
CA LEU A 63 14.44 -15.83 -12.12
C LEU A 63 14.11 -15.00 -10.88
N ILE A 64 14.37 -13.69 -10.90
CA ILE A 64 13.99 -12.79 -9.80
C ILE A 64 12.46 -12.71 -9.67
N GLY A 65 11.72 -12.77 -10.79
CA GLY A 65 10.26 -12.87 -10.79
C GLY A 65 9.75 -14.09 -10.02
N ALA A 66 10.37 -15.26 -10.24
CA ALA A 66 10.07 -16.47 -9.49
C ALA A 66 10.38 -16.33 -7.98
N VAL A 67 11.51 -15.72 -7.63
CA VAL A 67 11.87 -15.42 -6.23
C VAL A 67 10.83 -14.51 -5.57
N VAL A 68 10.41 -13.43 -6.25
CA VAL A 68 9.35 -12.53 -5.76
C VAL A 68 8.04 -13.28 -5.59
N GLY A 69 7.68 -14.16 -6.52
CA GLY A 69 6.50 -15.04 -6.40
C GLY A 69 6.54 -15.89 -5.13
N LEU A 70 7.65 -16.61 -4.90
CA LEU A 70 7.82 -17.45 -3.71
C LEU A 70 7.80 -16.65 -2.41
N LEU A 71 8.49 -15.51 -2.36
CA LEU A 71 8.47 -14.61 -1.22
C LEU A 71 7.06 -14.09 -0.92
N THR A 72 6.28 -13.80 -1.96
CA THR A 72 4.89 -13.33 -1.83
C THR A 72 3.97 -14.41 -1.28
N LEU A 73 4.13 -15.66 -1.72
CA LEU A 73 3.38 -16.80 -1.16
C LEU A 73 3.74 -17.02 0.31
N GLY A 74 5.03 -16.98 0.65
CA GLY A 74 5.51 -17.05 2.03
C GLY A 74 4.98 -15.88 2.89
N LEU A 75 4.93 -14.67 2.33
CA LEU A 75 4.32 -13.51 2.98
C LEU A 75 2.82 -13.73 3.21
N ALA A 76 2.07 -14.20 2.22
CA ALA A 76 0.64 -14.47 2.36
C ALA A 76 0.35 -15.48 3.48
N ALA A 77 1.15 -16.55 3.57
CA ALA A 77 1.08 -17.51 4.67
C ALA A 77 1.42 -16.86 6.03
N ALA A 78 2.48 -16.05 6.09
CA ALA A 78 2.89 -15.35 7.31
C ALA A 78 1.89 -14.28 7.79
N LEU A 79 1.05 -13.75 6.91
CA LEU A 79 -0.04 -12.82 7.24
C LEU A 79 -1.31 -13.52 7.74
N TRP A 80 -1.46 -14.82 7.48
CA TRP A 80 -2.64 -15.61 7.83
C TRP A 80 -3.05 -15.51 9.31
N PRO A 81 -2.14 -15.63 10.30
CA PRO A 81 -2.52 -15.55 11.71
C PRO A 81 -2.78 -14.11 12.20
N LEU A 82 -2.50 -13.08 11.39
CA LEU A 82 -2.54 -11.67 11.82
C LEU A 82 -3.89 -10.97 11.61
N GLY A 83 -4.94 -11.74 11.27
CA GLY A 83 -6.32 -11.27 11.17
C GLY A 83 -6.85 -11.11 9.73
N SER A 84 -8.16 -10.94 9.61
CA SER A 84 -8.89 -11.01 8.33
C SER A 84 -8.45 -9.95 7.31
N ARG A 85 -8.12 -8.73 7.75
CA ARG A 85 -7.62 -7.65 6.88
C ARG A 85 -6.29 -8.01 6.24
N LEU A 86 -5.29 -8.39 7.04
CA LEU A 86 -3.96 -8.74 6.55
C LEU A 86 -3.98 -10.03 5.71
N ARG A 87 -4.81 -11.00 6.10
CA ARG A 87 -5.04 -12.21 5.30
C ARG A 87 -5.57 -11.90 3.90
N ARG A 88 -6.57 -11.02 3.78
CA ARG A 88 -7.10 -10.59 2.47
C ARG A 88 -6.05 -9.86 1.62
N LEU A 89 -5.23 -9.01 2.24
CA LEU A 89 -4.14 -8.33 1.54
C LEU A 89 -3.05 -9.31 1.07
N GLY A 90 -2.71 -10.32 1.88
CA GLY A 90 -1.79 -11.39 1.49
C GLY A 90 -2.33 -12.22 0.32
N LEU A 91 -3.60 -12.59 0.36
CA LEU A 91 -4.27 -13.29 -0.76
C LEU A 91 -4.31 -12.43 -2.03
N LEU A 92 -4.64 -11.14 -1.90
CA LEU A 92 -4.61 -10.20 -3.03
C LEU A 92 -3.21 -10.12 -3.63
N ALA A 93 -2.17 -9.99 -2.81
CA ALA A 93 -0.78 -9.96 -3.28
C ALA A 93 -0.40 -11.25 -4.02
N ALA A 94 -0.80 -12.42 -3.50
CA ALA A 94 -0.59 -13.71 -4.16
C ALA A 94 -1.30 -13.80 -5.52
N ILE A 95 -2.56 -13.36 -5.61
CA ILE A 95 -3.31 -13.35 -6.87
C ILE A 95 -2.64 -12.41 -7.87
N VAL A 96 -2.26 -11.20 -7.44
CA VAL A 96 -1.64 -10.19 -8.31
C VAL A 96 -0.27 -10.67 -8.82
N VAL A 97 0.57 -11.29 -7.99
CA VAL A 97 1.88 -11.79 -8.46
C VAL A 97 1.76 -12.97 -9.43
N LEU A 98 0.75 -13.83 -9.26
CA LEU A 98 0.45 -14.90 -10.21
C LEU A 98 -0.03 -14.34 -11.55
N ALA A 99 -0.95 -13.35 -11.51
CA ALA A 99 -1.39 -12.64 -12.70
C ALA A 99 -0.22 -11.93 -13.40
N GLN A 100 0.72 -11.36 -12.64
CA GLN A 100 1.95 -10.76 -13.16
C GLN A 100 2.83 -11.76 -13.90
N GLY A 101 3.05 -12.95 -13.32
CA GLY A 101 3.81 -14.03 -13.97
C GLY A 101 3.16 -14.48 -15.27
N LEU A 102 1.83 -14.64 -15.28
CA LEU A 102 1.07 -15.00 -16.47
C LEU A 102 1.14 -13.90 -17.55
N LEU A 103 0.87 -12.64 -17.20
CA LEU A 103 0.97 -11.51 -18.13
C LEU A 103 2.39 -11.35 -18.69
N GLY A 104 3.40 -11.57 -17.84
CA GLY A 104 4.81 -11.55 -18.21
C GLY A 104 5.16 -12.63 -19.24
N GLY A 105 4.69 -13.86 -19.05
CA GLY A 105 4.88 -14.95 -20.01
C GLY A 105 4.11 -14.74 -21.31
N LEU A 106 2.84 -14.34 -21.22
CA LEU A 106 1.99 -14.11 -22.38
C LEU A 106 2.52 -12.98 -23.27
N ARG A 107 3.07 -11.90 -22.70
CA ARG A 107 3.65 -10.82 -23.53
C ARG A 107 4.87 -11.25 -24.34
N VAL A 108 5.59 -12.29 -23.91
CA VAL A 108 6.71 -12.86 -24.66
C VAL A 108 6.18 -13.72 -25.80
N VAL A 109 5.24 -14.64 -25.52
CA VAL A 109 4.74 -15.59 -26.53
C VAL A 109 3.83 -14.93 -27.56
N LEU A 110 3.03 -13.94 -27.15
CA LEU A 110 2.06 -13.26 -28.03
C LEU A 110 2.64 -12.01 -28.72
N LEU A 111 3.84 -11.55 -28.34
CA LEU A 111 4.49 -10.37 -28.90
C LEU A 111 3.62 -9.09 -28.85
N GLN A 112 2.83 -8.91 -27.79
CA GLN A 112 1.86 -7.80 -27.68
C GLN A 112 2.32 -6.68 -26.74
N ASP A 113 2.55 -5.50 -27.27
CA ASP A 113 2.89 -4.28 -26.50
C ASP A 113 1.80 -3.88 -25.51
N THR A 114 0.53 -4.14 -25.83
CA THR A 114 -0.59 -3.90 -24.91
C THR A 114 -0.40 -4.69 -23.61
N LEU A 115 0.06 -5.94 -23.69
CA LEU A 115 0.35 -6.75 -22.51
C LEU A 115 1.56 -6.20 -21.73
N ALA A 116 2.54 -5.59 -22.41
CA ALA A 116 3.66 -4.92 -21.75
C ALA A 116 3.20 -3.69 -20.93
N ILE A 117 2.27 -2.89 -21.46
CA ILE A 117 1.67 -1.75 -20.73
C ILE A 117 0.94 -2.24 -19.47
N PHE A 118 0.09 -3.26 -19.60
CA PHE A 118 -0.64 -3.82 -18.46
C PHE A 118 0.29 -4.47 -17.43
N HIS A 119 1.24 -5.29 -17.88
CA HIS A 119 2.22 -5.95 -17.03
C HIS A 119 3.04 -4.90 -16.25
N GLY A 120 3.60 -3.91 -16.94
CA GLY A 120 4.38 -2.84 -16.33
C GLY A 120 3.57 -2.02 -15.33
N SER A 121 2.33 -1.66 -15.65
CA SER A 121 1.47 -0.87 -14.75
C SER A 121 1.05 -1.66 -13.51
N LEU A 122 0.65 -2.92 -13.69
CA LEU A 122 0.22 -3.77 -12.58
C LEU A 122 1.40 -4.14 -11.66
N ALA A 123 2.64 -4.21 -12.16
CA ALA A 123 3.83 -4.42 -11.32
C ALA A 123 4.04 -3.25 -10.34
N GLN A 124 3.70 -2.03 -10.78
CA GLN A 124 3.79 -0.81 -9.97
C GLN A 124 2.71 -0.79 -8.88
N ALA A 125 1.49 -1.19 -9.22
CA ALA A 125 0.41 -1.38 -8.24
C ALA A 125 0.77 -2.46 -7.20
N PHE A 126 1.35 -3.58 -7.65
CA PHE A 126 1.83 -4.64 -6.77
C PHE A 126 2.90 -4.15 -5.79
N PHE A 127 3.88 -3.38 -6.26
CA PHE A 127 4.90 -2.78 -5.40
C PHE A 127 4.29 -1.86 -4.34
N ALA A 128 3.30 -1.05 -4.71
CA ALA A 128 2.60 -0.17 -3.78
C ALA A 128 1.76 -0.96 -2.75
N LEU A 129 1.14 -2.06 -3.15
CA LEU A 129 0.45 -2.99 -2.24
C LEU A 129 1.42 -3.60 -1.22
N LEU A 130 2.60 -4.04 -1.64
CA LEU A 130 3.63 -4.54 -0.72
C LEU A 130 4.09 -3.45 0.27
N ALA A 131 4.22 -2.20 -0.18
CA ALA A 131 4.56 -1.07 0.70
C ALA A 131 3.47 -0.82 1.76
N ALA A 132 2.19 -0.91 1.36
CA ALA A 132 1.07 -0.85 2.30
C ALA A 132 1.09 -2.00 3.32
N ILE A 133 1.36 -3.23 2.89
CA ILE A 133 1.50 -4.39 3.78
C ILE A 133 2.69 -4.19 4.74
N ALA A 134 3.83 -3.70 4.25
CA ALA A 134 5.00 -3.42 5.07
C ALA A 134 4.70 -2.37 6.16
N LEU A 135 3.94 -1.32 5.83
CA LEU A 135 3.45 -0.33 6.80
C LEU A 135 2.51 -0.98 7.84
N LEU A 136 1.52 -1.76 7.40
CA LEU A 136 0.52 -2.33 8.30
C LEU A 136 1.09 -3.42 9.22
N THR A 137 2.25 -3.97 8.88
CA THR A 137 2.95 -4.98 9.69
C THR A 137 4.06 -4.39 10.56
N THR A 138 4.40 -3.11 10.42
CA THR A 138 5.45 -2.47 11.24
C THR A 138 4.88 -1.97 12.57
N PRO A 139 5.65 -2.05 13.69
CA PRO A 139 5.19 -1.52 14.98
C PRO A 139 4.79 -0.04 14.93
N ARG A 140 5.52 0.78 14.16
CA ARG A 140 5.20 2.21 13.99
C ARG A 140 3.86 2.44 13.29
N GLY A 141 3.44 1.54 12.41
CA GLY A 141 2.13 1.59 11.76
C GLY A 141 0.98 1.30 12.73
N ALA A 142 1.25 0.54 13.80
CA ALA A 142 0.27 0.23 14.83
C ALA A 142 0.00 1.40 15.79
N VAL A 143 0.93 2.34 15.96
CA VAL A 143 0.75 3.53 16.82
C VAL A 143 -0.33 4.43 16.23
N ALA A 144 -1.28 4.90 17.05
CA ALA A 144 -2.30 5.85 16.61
C ALA A 144 -1.64 7.15 16.14
N GLY A 145 -2.06 7.66 14.98
CA GLY A 145 -1.65 8.97 14.49
C GLY A 145 -2.59 10.06 15.00
N PRO A 146 -2.21 11.34 14.85
CA PRO A 146 -3.15 12.43 15.02
C PRO A 146 -4.33 12.28 14.03
N PRO A 147 -5.53 12.76 14.40
CA PRO A 147 -6.69 12.73 13.52
C PRO A 147 -6.41 13.52 12.25
N VAL A 148 -6.94 13.04 11.12
CA VAL A 148 -6.76 13.65 9.80
C VAL A 148 -8.13 14.01 9.25
N GLU A 149 -8.30 15.26 8.83
CA GLU A 149 -9.54 15.76 8.22
C GLU A 149 -9.95 14.93 6.99
N ARG A 150 -11.26 14.70 6.81
CA ARG A 150 -11.80 13.90 5.67
C ARG A 150 -11.37 14.42 4.30
N GLU A 151 -11.29 15.75 4.16
CA GLU A 151 -10.80 16.39 2.94
C GLU A 151 -9.35 15.97 2.63
N LEU A 152 -8.46 16.01 3.62
CA LEU A 152 -7.06 15.62 3.47
C LEU A 152 -6.91 14.11 3.19
N GLN A 153 -7.77 13.26 3.77
CA GLN A 153 -7.83 11.84 3.40
C GLN A 153 -8.16 11.66 1.91
N GLY A 154 -9.21 12.34 1.43
CA GLY A 154 -9.58 12.34 0.01
C GLY A 154 -8.42 12.80 -0.89
N LEU A 155 -7.70 13.86 -0.48
CA LEU A 155 -6.53 14.34 -1.22
C LEU A 155 -5.36 13.33 -1.22
N THR A 156 -5.13 12.57 -0.15
CA THR A 156 -4.09 11.52 -0.16
C THR A 156 -4.43 10.37 -1.11
N LEU A 157 -5.70 9.98 -1.19
CA LEU A 157 -6.19 8.98 -2.14
C LEU A 157 -6.08 9.50 -3.58
N LEU A 158 -6.47 10.75 -3.82
CA LEU A 158 -6.32 11.41 -5.11
C LEU A 158 -4.84 11.48 -5.53
N ALA A 159 -3.95 11.86 -4.63
CA ALA A 159 -2.52 11.92 -4.90
C ALA A 159 -1.95 10.55 -5.31
N ALA A 160 -2.28 9.48 -4.58
CA ALA A 160 -1.87 8.13 -4.94
C ALA A 160 -2.44 7.69 -6.30
N GLY A 161 -3.72 8.00 -6.57
CA GLY A 161 -4.37 7.72 -7.85
C GLY A 161 -3.74 8.47 -9.03
N LEU A 162 -3.41 9.76 -8.85
CA LEU A 162 -2.74 10.58 -9.87
C LEU A 162 -1.32 10.07 -10.16
N VAL A 163 -0.56 9.70 -9.13
CA VAL A 163 0.78 9.11 -9.33
C VAL A 163 0.69 7.78 -10.07
N TYR A 164 -0.31 6.94 -9.75
CA TYR A 164 -0.54 5.70 -10.47
C TYR A 164 -0.93 5.94 -11.94
N ALA A 165 -1.85 6.88 -12.20
CA ALA A 165 -2.22 7.28 -13.55
C ALA A 165 -1.01 7.81 -14.33
N GLN A 166 -0.13 8.59 -13.69
CA GLN A 166 1.09 9.10 -14.29
C GLN A 166 2.07 7.99 -14.70
N ILE A 167 2.14 6.91 -13.92
CA ILE A 167 2.90 5.70 -14.26
C ILE A 167 2.31 5.01 -15.49
N VAL A 168 0.98 4.88 -15.57
CA VAL A 168 0.29 4.34 -16.76
C VAL A 168 0.58 5.22 -17.99
N PHE A 169 0.53 6.54 -17.85
CA PHE A 169 0.89 7.46 -18.92
C PHE A 169 2.37 7.34 -19.32
N GLY A 170 3.28 7.05 -18.38
CA GLY A 170 4.68 6.73 -18.68
C GLY A 170 4.85 5.43 -19.48
N ALA A 171 4.01 4.42 -19.22
CA ALA A 171 3.97 3.20 -20.03
C ALA A 171 3.41 3.48 -21.44
N LEU A 172 2.34 4.29 -21.55
CA LEU A 172 1.81 4.74 -22.84
C LEU A 172 2.80 5.61 -23.62
N LEU A 173 3.61 6.44 -22.96
CA LEU A 173 4.70 7.15 -23.60
C LEU A 173 5.73 6.18 -24.17
N THR A 174 6.12 5.17 -23.39
CA THR A 174 7.14 4.19 -23.80
C THR A 174 6.70 3.35 -25.00
N HIS A 175 5.43 2.89 -25.03
CA HIS A 175 4.95 1.95 -26.04
C HIS A 175 4.08 2.59 -27.14
N ALA A 176 3.53 3.78 -26.91
CA ALA A 176 2.60 4.44 -27.84
C ALA A 176 2.92 5.93 -28.08
N GLY A 177 4.04 6.45 -27.57
CA GLY A 177 4.49 7.82 -27.84
C GLY A 177 3.62 8.94 -27.26
N ARG A 178 2.71 8.63 -26.32
CA ARG A 178 1.74 9.59 -25.72
C ARG A 178 2.38 10.55 -24.71
N VAL A 179 3.22 11.45 -25.21
CA VAL A 179 3.93 12.46 -24.40
C VAL A 179 2.98 13.52 -23.81
N ASP A 180 1.91 13.83 -24.53
CA ASP A 180 0.84 14.74 -24.13
C ASP A 180 0.21 14.35 -22.78
N LEU A 181 -0.19 13.09 -22.66
CA LEU A 181 -0.78 12.54 -21.43
C LEU A 181 0.23 12.54 -20.29
N HIS A 182 1.48 12.16 -20.57
CA HIS A 182 2.52 12.10 -19.56
C HIS A 182 2.88 13.49 -19.02
N LEU A 183 2.93 14.52 -19.87
CA LEU A 183 3.22 15.89 -19.43
C LEU A 183 2.05 16.49 -18.63
N ALA A 184 0.81 16.30 -19.10
CA ALA A 184 -0.38 16.77 -18.39
C ALA A 184 -0.52 16.11 -17.00
N GLY A 185 -0.32 14.79 -16.93
CA GLY A 185 -0.32 14.06 -15.65
C GLY A 185 0.83 14.48 -14.73
N ALA A 186 2.01 14.79 -15.28
CA ALA A 186 3.13 15.33 -14.49
C ALA A 186 2.72 16.64 -13.82
N VAL A 187 2.14 17.58 -14.55
CA VAL A 187 1.65 18.85 -13.97
C VAL A 187 0.68 18.59 -12.81
N ALA A 188 -0.29 17.70 -12.99
CA ALA A 188 -1.23 17.34 -11.92
C ALA A 188 -0.53 16.77 -10.67
N VAL A 189 0.43 15.86 -10.85
CA VAL A 189 1.22 15.28 -9.76
C VAL A 189 2.05 16.36 -9.04
N PHE A 190 2.73 17.22 -9.79
CA PHE A 190 3.58 18.29 -9.24
C PHE A 190 2.79 19.44 -8.60
N VAL A 191 1.49 19.52 -8.81
CA VAL A 191 0.60 20.44 -8.08
C VAL A 191 0.03 19.77 -6.82
N VAL A 192 -0.61 18.61 -6.98
CA VAL A 192 -1.38 17.99 -5.90
C VAL A 192 -0.48 17.39 -4.81
N VAL A 193 0.59 16.69 -5.18
CA VAL A 193 1.44 15.98 -4.20
C VAL A 193 2.16 16.95 -3.25
N PRO A 194 2.73 18.09 -3.70
CA PRO A 194 3.29 19.09 -2.79
C PRO A 194 2.26 19.69 -1.81
N ILE A 195 1.02 19.92 -2.25
CA ILE A 195 -0.06 20.42 -1.37
C ILE A 195 -0.35 19.40 -0.25
N VAL A 196 -0.54 18.13 -0.61
CA VAL A 196 -0.80 17.04 0.34
C VAL A 196 0.34 16.89 1.34
N THR A 197 1.58 16.83 0.86
CA THR A 197 2.76 16.69 1.72
C THR A 197 2.99 17.93 2.60
N ALA A 198 2.62 19.14 2.15
CA ALA A 198 2.65 20.33 2.99
C ALA A 198 1.65 20.26 4.14
N ARG A 199 0.40 19.84 3.89
CA ARG A 199 -0.63 19.67 4.94
C ARG A 199 -0.24 18.56 5.92
N LEU A 200 0.20 17.40 5.44
CA LEU A 200 0.59 16.27 6.29
C LEU A 200 1.82 16.54 7.16
N ARG A 201 2.77 17.38 6.72
CA ARG A 201 3.91 17.76 7.57
C ARG A 201 3.50 18.60 8.79
N ARG A 202 2.34 19.25 8.76
CA ARG A 202 1.83 20.06 9.87
C ARG A 202 1.12 19.22 10.95
N THR A 203 0.81 17.95 10.68
CA THR A 203 0.10 17.09 11.64
C THR A 203 1.00 16.57 12.76
N GLY A 204 2.32 16.56 12.57
CA GLY A 204 3.27 15.97 13.53
C GLY A 204 3.28 14.44 13.56
N ASP A 205 2.57 13.75 12.65
CA ASP A 205 2.56 12.28 12.61
C ASP A 205 3.95 11.72 12.31
N ALA A 206 4.41 10.80 13.16
CA ALA A 206 5.75 10.21 13.11
C ALA A 206 6.05 9.41 11.84
N VAL A 207 5.04 9.02 11.06
CA VAL A 207 5.19 8.34 9.77
C VAL A 207 4.95 9.33 8.62
N ALA A 208 3.87 10.11 8.68
CA ALA A 208 3.47 10.99 7.59
C ALA A 208 4.48 12.11 7.34
N VAL A 209 5.07 12.68 8.39
CA VAL A 209 6.06 13.76 8.29
C VAL A 209 7.32 13.31 7.52
N PRO A 210 8.06 12.25 7.93
CA PRO A 210 9.25 11.82 7.21
C PRO A 210 8.93 11.31 5.80
N VAL A 211 7.82 10.59 5.61
CA VAL A 211 7.41 10.12 4.27
C VAL A 211 7.09 11.30 3.35
N SER A 212 6.44 12.36 3.86
CA SER A 212 6.18 13.57 3.09
C SER A 212 7.45 14.29 2.64
N ARG A 213 8.48 14.34 3.51
CA ARG A 213 9.79 14.91 3.15
C ARG A 213 10.49 14.06 2.09
N LEU A 214 10.44 12.74 2.23
CA LEU A 214 10.97 11.81 1.24
C LEU A 214 10.32 12.01 -0.13
N ILE A 215 8.99 12.13 -0.18
CA ILE A 215 8.26 12.36 -1.44
C ILE A 215 8.74 13.63 -2.14
N LEU A 216 8.97 14.73 -1.41
CA LEU A 216 9.44 15.96 -2.03
C LEU A 216 10.86 15.83 -2.61
N VAL A 217 11.74 15.11 -1.92
CA VAL A 217 13.08 14.78 -2.45
C VAL A 217 12.95 13.93 -3.71
N LEU A 218 12.12 12.89 -3.66
CA LEU A 218 11.89 12.01 -4.80
C LEU A 218 11.24 12.76 -5.98
N LEU A 219 10.32 13.71 -5.76
CA LEU A 219 9.75 14.55 -6.80
C LEU A 219 10.81 15.43 -7.48
N GLY A 220 11.73 16.02 -6.69
CA GLY A 220 12.85 16.76 -7.25
C GLY A 220 13.73 15.88 -8.15
N ILE A 221 14.08 14.69 -7.67
CA ILE A 221 14.84 13.70 -8.45
C ILE A 221 14.05 13.27 -9.70
N GLN A 222 12.74 13.02 -9.57
CA GLN A 222 11.87 12.59 -10.67
C GLN A 222 11.80 13.64 -11.78
N LEU A 223 11.73 14.93 -11.42
CA LEU A 223 11.73 16.03 -12.37
C LEU A 223 13.04 16.07 -13.16
N LEU A 224 14.18 16.00 -12.46
CA LEU A 224 15.50 16.00 -13.09
C LEU A 224 15.68 14.80 -14.02
N LEU A 225 15.30 13.60 -13.55
CA LEU A 225 15.35 12.37 -14.37
C LEU A 225 14.39 12.43 -15.56
N GLY A 226 13.22 13.05 -15.40
CA GLY A 226 12.21 13.19 -16.45
C GLY A 226 12.67 14.15 -17.55
N VAL A 227 13.15 15.33 -17.15
CA VAL A 227 13.76 16.31 -18.07
C VAL A 227 14.98 15.69 -18.77
N GLY A 228 15.87 15.04 -18.02
CA GLY A 228 17.03 14.36 -18.59
C GLY A 228 16.65 13.28 -19.61
N SER A 229 15.67 12.44 -19.27
CA SER A 229 15.16 11.40 -20.19
C SER A 229 14.50 12.00 -21.44
N PHE A 230 13.80 13.13 -21.28
CA PHE A 230 13.17 13.84 -22.40
C PHE A 230 14.22 14.42 -23.33
N LEU A 231 15.21 15.15 -22.79
CA LEU A 231 16.28 15.73 -23.58
C LEU A 231 17.11 14.65 -24.30
N ALA A 232 17.46 13.56 -23.61
CA ALA A 232 18.24 12.47 -24.18
C ALA A 232 17.52 11.71 -25.32
N ARG A 233 16.18 11.73 -25.37
CA ARG A 233 15.41 10.98 -26.38
C ARG A 233 14.75 11.84 -27.45
N PHE A 234 14.38 13.07 -27.13
CA PHE A 234 13.55 13.92 -28.00
C PHE A 234 14.21 15.24 -28.39
N SER A 235 15.47 15.47 -28.00
CA SER A 235 16.22 16.66 -28.41
C SER A 235 17.49 16.29 -29.16
N SER A 236 18.00 17.21 -29.98
CA SER A 236 19.28 17.08 -30.66
C SER A 236 20.48 17.51 -29.80
N LEU A 237 20.28 17.71 -28.50
CA LEU A 237 21.35 18.11 -27.58
C LEU A 237 22.29 16.92 -27.36
N TRP A 238 23.58 17.14 -27.59
CA TRP A 238 24.60 16.15 -27.29
C TRP A 238 24.79 16.00 -25.78
N ILE A 239 24.60 14.78 -25.27
CA ILE A 239 24.77 14.43 -23.87
C ILE A 239 25.90 13.39 -23.77
N PRO A 240 26.91 13.60 -22.90
CA PRO A 240 28.00 12.64 -22.70
C PRO A 240 27.49 11.24 -22.33
N GLY A 241 28.09 10.20 -22.93
CA GLY A 241 27.71 8.80 -22.65
C GLY A 241 26.32 8.44 -23.18
N GLU A 242 25.96 8.92 -24.37
CA GLU A 242 24.64 8.81 -25.01
C GLU A 242 23.97 7.43 -24.85
N GLN A 243 24.65 6.32 -25.18
CA GLN A 243 24.06 4.98 -25.02
C GLN A 243 23.72 4.64 -23.56
N LEU A 244 24.60 4.99 -22.62
CA LEU A 244 24.38 4.69 -21.20
C LEU A 244 23.30 5.60 -20.60
N THR A 245 23.25 6.87 -21.01
CA THR A 245 22.27 7.85 -20.52
C THR A 245 20.86 7.55 -21.05
N VAL A 246 20.72 7.22 -22.34
CA VAL A 246 19.47 6.79 -22.97
C VAL A 246 18.92 5.49 -22.35
N LEU A 247 19.80 4.63 -21.83
CA LEU A 247 19.45 3.41 -21.09
C LEU A 247 19.07 3.70 -19.63
N LEU A 248 19.94 4.36 -18.87
CA LEU A 248 19.83 4.43 -17.40
C LEU A 248 18.83 5.49 -16.92
N LEU A 249 18.70 6.63 -17.61
CA LEU A 249 17.80 7.69 -17.17
C LEU A 249 16.33 7.22 -17.11
N PRO A 250 15.78 6.55 -18.13
CA PRO A 250 14.41 6.04 -18.09
C PRO A 250 14.21 4.93 -17.05
N VAL A 251 15.23 4.10 -16.83
CA VAL A 251 15.20 3.05 -15.79
C VAL A 251 15.14 3.66 -14.40
N ALA A 252 15.99 4.64 -14.13
CA ALA A 252 16.00 5.39 -12.88
C ALA A 252 14.69 6.18 -12.69
N HIS A 253 14.20 6.84 -13.73
CA HIS A 253 12.94 7.60 -13.71
C HIS A 253 11.75 6.69 -13.38
N ARG A 254 11.71 5.48 -13.94
CA ARG A 254 10.67 4.48 -13.64
C ARG A 254 10.75 4.03 -12.19
N LEU A 255 11.95 3.71 -11.68
CA LEU A 255 12.14 3.29 -10.29
C LEU A 255 11.73 4.39 -9.30
N VAL A 256 12.17 5.63 -9.51
CA VAL A 256 11.82 6.73 -8.61
C VAL A 256 10.31 6.99 -8.64
N GLY A 257 9.66 6.85 -9.79
CA GLY A 257 8.20 6.83 -9.90
C GLY A 257 7.54 5.76 -9.02
N SER A 258 8.08 4.53 -9.01
CA SER A 258 7.63 3.44 -8.13
C SER A 258 7.72 3.81 -6.64
N LEU A 259 8.83 4.44 -6.25
CA LEU A 259 9.06 4.86 -4.86
C LEU A 259 8.10 5.97 -4.44
N ILE A 260 7.80 6.93 -5.33
CA ILE A 260 6.79 7.97 -5.09
C ILE A 260 5.40 7.34 -4.93
N LEU A 261 5.04 6.37 -5.78
CA LEU A 261 3.77 5.65 -5.67
C LEU A 261 3.66 4.91 -4.33
N ALA A 262 4.69 4.15 -3.96
CA ALA A 262 4.71 3.44 -2.67
C ALA A 262 4.58 4.40 -1.49
N ALA A 263 5.29 5.53 -1.51
CA ALA A 263 5.24 6.53 -0.45
C ALA A 263 3.88 7.24 -0.36
N THR A 264 3.26 7.59 -1.48
CA THR A 264 1.92 8.20 -1.50
C THR A 264 0.83 7.22 -1.04
N VAL A 265 0.93 5.93 -1.40
CA VAL A 265 0.04 4.87 -0.88
C VAL A 265 0.25 4.67 0.62
N ILE A 266 1.48 4.74 1.13
CA ILE A 266 1.75 4.71 2.58
C ILE A 266 1.02 5.86 3.29
N LEU A 267 1.06 7.08 2.75
CA LEU A 267 0.34 8.23 3.32
C LEU A 267 -1.19 8.02 3.27
N ALA A 268 -1.72 7.53 2.15
CA ALA A 268 -3.14 7.26 2.01
C ALA A 268 -3.63 6.21 3.03
N VAL A 269 -2.94 5.06 3.13
CA VAL A 269 -3.26 4.01 4.09
C VAL A 269 -3.13 4.50 5.53
N ARG A 270 -2.10 5.30 5.84
CA ARG A 270 -1.91 5.88 7.17
C ARG A 270 -3.05 6.82 7.54
N SER A 271 -3.49 7.68 6.63
CA SER A 271 -4.57 8.65 6.88
C SER A 271 -5.91 7.95 7.13
N VAL A 272 -6.24 6.92 6.35
CA VAL A 272 -7.48 6.13 6.51
C VAL A 272 -7.44 5.32 7.80
N ALA A 273 -6.31 4.68 8.12
CA ALA A 273 -6.17 3.90 9.34
C ALA A 273 -6.23 4.76 10.61
N ALA A 274 -5.80 6.03 10.56
CA ALA A 274 -5.97 6.96 11.67
C ALA A 274 -7.45 7.28 11.92
N ALA A 275 -8.22 7.52 10.85
CA ALA A 275 -9.65 7.81 10.93
C ALA A 275 -10.47 6.62 11.45
N GLU A 276 -10.15 5.39 11.02
CA GLU A 276 -10.80 4.17 11.53
C GLU A 276 -10.65 4.03 13.06
N LYS A 277 -9.45 4.32 13.59
CA LYS A 277 -9.16 4.24 15.03
C LYS A 277 -9.88 5.31 15.83
N GLU A 278 -9.93 6.53 15.31
CA GLU A 278 -10.66 7.64 15.94
C GLU A 278 -12.15 7.31 16.07
N ALA A 279 -12.77 6.83 14.98
CA ALA A 279 -14.17 6.42 14.98
C ALA A 279 -14.46 5.27 15.96
N GLU A 280 -13.53 4.32 16.09
CA GLU A 280 -13.64 3.22 17.05
C GLU A 280 -13.53 3.72 18.50
N GLN A 281 -12.63 4.67 18.77
CA GLN A 281 -12.44 5.28 20.09
C GLN A 281 -13.65 6.13 20.50
N GLU A 282 -14.21 6.91 19.57
CA GLU A 282 -15.43 7.69 19.81
C GLU A 282 -16.62 6.78 20.12
N LYS A 283 -16.79 5.69 19.34
CA LYS A 283 -17.85 4.70 19.58
C LYS A 283 -17.71 4.04 20.96
N ARG A 284 -16.49 3.68 21.37
CA ARG A 284 -16.22 3.10 22.70
C ARG A 284 -16.51 4.10 23.81
N SER A 285 -16.17 5.38 23.63
CA SER A 285 -16.47 6.44 24.60
C SER A 285 -17.97 6.65 24.77
N ARG A 286 -18.74 6.75 23.67
CA ARG A 286 -20.21 6.86 23.72
C ARG A 286 -20.86 5.67 24.43
N GLN A 287 -20.43 4.45 24.11
CA GLN A 287 -20.92 3.24 24.78
C GLN A 287 -20.60 3.20 26.29
N ALA A 288 -19.45 3.73 26.69
CA ALA A 288 -19.10 3.84 28.10
C ALA A 288 -19.99 4.87 28.81
N THR A 289 -20.27 6.01 28.18
CA THR A 289 -21.20 7.03 28.69
C THR A 289 -22.62 6.50 28.82
N ASP A 290 -23.15 5.82 27.79
CA ASP A 290 -24.49 5.23 27.82
C ASP A 290 -24.62 4.17 28.93
N ARG A 291 -23.58 3.33 29.12
CA ARG A 291 -23.53 2.38 30.24
C ARG A 291 -23.52 3.06 31.59
N ALA A 292 -22.76 4.14 31.76
CA ALA A 292 -22.71 4.90 33.01
C ALA A 292 -24.08 5.54 33.35
N LEU A 293 -24.75 6.12 32.35
CA LEU A 293 -26.10 6.67 32.51
C LEU A 293 -27.13 5.58 32.87
N THR A 294 -27.05 4.41 32.24
CA THR A 294 -27.94 3.28 32.54
C THR A 294 -27.73 2.74 33.97
N ILE A 295 -26.50 2.72 34.46
CA ILE A 295 -26.19 2.33 35.84
C ILE A 295 -26.74 3.37 36.83
N HIS A 296 -26.60 4.66 36.52
CA HIS A 296 -27.13 5.72 37.38
C HIS A 296 -28.66 5.67 37.51
N ASP A 297 -29.40 5.46 36.41
CA ASP A 297 -30.88 5.31 36.43
C ASP A 297 -31.32 4.05 37.20
N ARG A 298 -30.53 2.96 37.18
CA ARG A 298 -30.80 1.78 38.03
C ARG A 298 -30.51 2.01 39.51
N GLY A 299 -29.48 2.78 39.85
CA GLY A 299 -29.13 3.11 41.24
C GLY A 299 -30.19 3.98 41.92
N ASP A 300 -30.81 4.88 41.17
CA ASP A 300 -31.88 5.76 41.67
C ASP A 300 -33.23 5.03 41.84
N ARG A 301 -33.38 3.85 41.22
CA ARG A 301 -34.54 2.95 41.40
C ARG A 301 -34.30 1.87 42.46
N THR A 302 -33.52 2.18 43.50
CA THR A 302 -33.51 1.36 44.71
C THR A 302 -34.87 1.53 45.42
N PRO A 303 -35.63 0.45 45.71
CA PRO A 303 -36.92 0.57 46.36
C PRO A 303 -36.70 1.12 47.77
N ARG A 304 -37.16 2.36 48.03
CA ARG A 304 -37.23 2.92 49.38
C ARG A 304 -37.98 1.94 50.26
N SER A 305 -37.28 1.36 51.23
CA SER A 305 -37.86 0.50 52.25
C SER A 305 -38.93 1.30 53.02
N HIS A 306 -40.17 0.83 52.99
CA HIS A 306 -41.20 1.27 53.92
C HIS A 306 -40.86 0.76 55.32
N ALA A 307 -40.06 1.54 56.07
CA ALA A 307 -39.96 1.39 57.51
C ALA A 307 -41.22 2.00 58.14
N ALA A 308 -42.22 1.15 58.40
CA ALA A 308 -43.41 1.52 59.17
C ALA A 308 -43.01 1.74 60.64
N SER A 309 -43.14 2.98 61.10
CA SER A 309 -43.06 3.35 62.51
C SER A 309 -44.26 2.75 63.26
N LEU A 310 -44.01 1.79 64.14
CA LEU A 310 -44.98 1.29 65.12
C LEU A 310 -44.73 2.03 66.45
N SER A 311 -45.45 3.12 66.66
CA SER A 311 -45.67 3.70 67.99
C SER A 311 -47.15 3.64 68.32
N GLY A 312 -47.54 2.75 69.24
CA GLY A 312 -48.92 2.60 69.70
C GLY A 312 -48.96 1.97 71.09
N HIS A 313 -49.34 2.79 72.08
CA HIS A 313 -49.46 2.50 73.51
C HIS A 313 -50.34 1.27 73.85
N PRO A 314 -50.15 0.66 75.04
CA PRO A 314 -50.98 -0.45 75.53
C PRO A 314 -52.30 0.08 76.10
N ARG A 315 -53.44 -0.53 75.69
CA ARG A 315 -54.73 -0.35 76.38
C ARG A 315 -54.96 -1.51 77.35
N TYR A 316 -55.27 -1.11 78.56
CA TYR A 316 -55.71 -1.89 79.70
C TYR A 316 -57.15 -2.36 79.49
N GLU A 317 -57.42 -3.66 79.58
CA GLU A 317 -58.79 -4.22 79.63
C GLU A 317 -59.17 -4.51 81.10
N PRO A 318 -60.38 -4.13 81.55
CA PRO A 318 -60.90 -4.54 82.85
C PRO A 318 -61.66 -5.87 82.77
N THR A 319 -61.47 -6.66 83.81
CA THR A 319 -62.12 -7.93 84.14
C THR A 319 -63.65 -7.86 84.20
N SER A 320 -64.35 -8.85 83.63
CA SER A 320 -65.58 -9.37 84.25
C SER A 320 -65.94 -10.81 83.81
N ARG A 321 -65.90 -11.70 84.81
CA ARG A 321 -66.84 -12.78 85.18
C ARG A 321 -67.32 -13.83 84.14
N LEU A 322 -66.89 -15.08 84.39
CA LEU A 322 -67.63 -16.37 84.54
C LEU A 322 -69.18 -16.32 84.42
N PRO A 323 -69.90 -17.44 84.06
CA PRO A 323 -69.66 -18.80 84.61
C PRO A 323 -70.08 -20.06 83.77
N LEU A 324 -69.67 -21.25 84.28
CA LEU A 324 -70.30 -22.60 84.24
C LEU A 324 -70.44 -23.30 82.84
N GLN A 325 -70.18 -24.60 82.64
CA GLN A 325 -69.97 -25.81 83.47
C GLN A 325 -68.83 -26.66 82.90
#